data_AF-A0A5M9J7M5-F1
#
_entry.id   AF-A0A5M9J7M5-F1
#
_cell.length_a   1.000
_cell.length_b   1.000
_cell.length_c   1.000
_cell.angle_alpha   90.00
_cell.angle_beta   90.00
_cell.angle_gamma   90.00
#
_symmetry.space_group_name_H-M   'P 1'
#
loop_
_entity.id
_entity.type
_entity.pdbx_description
1 polymer ?
#
loop_
_entity_poly.entity_id
_entity_poly.type
_entity_poly.pdbx_seq_one_letter_code
_entity_poly.pdbx_strand_id
1 'polypeptide(L)'
;MTDIARVAVQASTLSNVINPAGWSVWSAASTPNTGDVLFEEHGNSGAGASGTRASFAHSYSTPYTIGELLGSNYKTWVDTSYLS
;
A
#
# COMPACT_ATOMS: atom_id res chain seq x y z
N MET A 1 4.60 17.24 -14.26
CA MET A 1 3.43 16.36 -14.04
C MET A 1 3.68 15.69 -12.71
N THR A 2 2.71 15.72 -11.79
CA THR A 2 2.78 15.03 -10.50
C THR A 2 2.42 13.56 -10.71
N ASP A 3 3.36 12.66 -10.42
CA ASP A 3 3.20 11.22 -10.63
C ASP A 3 2.59 10.56 -9.38
N ILE A 4 1.25 10.51 -9.30
CA ILE A 4 0.52 10.28 -8.04
C ILE A 4 -0.05 8.86 -7.85
N ALA A 5 0.74 7.81 -8.09
CA ALA A 5 0.29 6.47 -7.68
C ALA A 5 0.26 6.39 -6.14
N ARG A 6 -0.88 6.00 -5.56
CA ARG A 6 -1.04 5.85 -4.10
C ARG A 6 -1.62 4.49 -3.76
N VAL A 7 -0.88 3.68 -3.01
CA VAL A 7 -1.25 2.34 -2.59
C VAL A 7 -0.74 2.09 -1.17
N ALA A 8 -1.61 1.59 -0.30
CA ALA A 8 -1.23 1.11 1.03
C ALA A 8 -1.63 -0.36 1.19
N VAL A 9 -0.71 -1.19 1.70
CA VAL A 9 -0.95 -2.60 2.05
C VAL A 9 -0.80 -2.73 3.56
N GLN A 10 -1.87 -3.04 4.26
CA GLN A 10 -1.87 -3.09 5.72
C GLN A 10 -2.58 -4.31 6.29
N ALA A 11 -2.18 -4.70 7.49
CA ALA A 11 -2.77 -5.79 8.27
C ALA A 11 -2.94 -7.10 7.47
N SER A 12 -2.02 -7.37 6.54
CA SER A 12 -2.11 -8.48 5.59
C SER A 12 -1.02 -9.52 5.82
N THR A 13 -1.31 -10.79 5.55
CA THR A 13 -0.31 -11.86 5.55
C THR A 13 0.27 -12.03 4.14
N LEU A 14 1.53 -11.67 3.97
CA LEU A 14 2.24 -11.75 2.70
C LEU A 14 3.09 -13.02 2.66
N SER A 15 2.83 -13.90 1.68
CA SER A 15 3.66 -15.09 1.45
C SER A 15 4.98 -14.71 0.77
N ASN A 16 5.92 -15.67 0.69
CA ASN A 16 7.22 -15.48 0.05
C ASN A 16 7.16 -15.31 -1.48
N VAL A 17 5.97 -15.20 -2.08
CA VAL A 17 5.81 -14.80 -3.48
C VAL A 17 6.22 -13.34 -3.70
N ILE A 18 6.16 -12.52 -2.66
CA ILE A 18 6.55 -11.10 -2.72
C ILE A 18 8.07 -11.01 -2.77
N ASN A 19 8.58 -10.34 -3.81
CA ASN A 19 10.01 -10.04 -3.92
C ASN A 19 10.44 -9.13 -2.75
N PRO A 20 11.65 -9.30 -2.17
CA PRO A 20 12.13 -8.45 -1.07
C PRO A 20 12.04 -6.94 -1.33
N ALA A 21 12.17 -6.51 -2.59
CA ALA A 21 12.00 -5.11 -3.00
C ALA A 21 10.56 -4.59 -2.82
N GLY A 22 9.55 -5.47 -2.82
CA GLY A 22 8.13 -5.16 -2.67
C GLY A 22 7.51 -4.49 -3.90
N TRP A 23 8.15 -3.43 -4.39
CA TRP A 23 7.64 -2.55 -5.43
C TRP A 23 8.61 -2.49 -6.62
N SER A 24 8.08 -2.34 -7.82
CA SER A 24 8.87 -2.22 -9.05
C SER A 24 8.58 -0.93 -9.78
N VAL A 25 9.60 -0.42 -10.48
CA VAL A 25 9.47 0.72 -11.38
C VAL A 25 8.68 0.27 -12.61
N TRP A 26 7.67 1.07 -13.00
CA TRP A 26 6.83 0.76 -14.16
C TRP A 26 7.59 0.86 -15.49
N SER A 27 8.30 1.97 -15.74
CA SER A 27 9.11 2.18 -16.95
C SER A 27 10.49 2.74 -16.61
N ALA A 28 11.48 1.86 -16.55
CA ALA A 28 12.87 2.26 -16.29
C ALA A 28 13.49 3.07 -17.45
N ALA A 29 12.96 2.95 -18.67
CA ALA A 29 13.58 3.46 -19.88
C ALA A 29 13.17 4.89 -20.27
N SER A 30 12.05 5.41 -19.76
CA SER A 30 11.53 6.72 -20.18
C SER A 30 11.13 7.60 -19.00
N THR A 31 10.30 7.07 -18.11
CA THR A 31 9.65 7.86 -17.06
C THR A 31 9.37 6.92 -15.89
N PRO A 32 10.33 6.79 -14.96
CA PRO A 32 10.21 5.90 -13.81
C PRO A 32 9.00 6.21 -12.93
N ASN A 33 8.57 7.48 -12.89
CA ASN A 33 7.40 7.98 -12.16
C ASN A 33 7.39 7.56 -10.69
N THR A 34 8.54 7.63 -10.02
CA THR A 34 8.72 7.26 -8.60
C THR A 34 8.92 8.46 -7.67
N GLY A 35 8.88 9.68 -8.19
CA GLY A 35 9.19 10.90 -7.42
C GLY A 35 8.08 11.34 -6.45
N ASP A 36 6.81 11.15 -6.83
CA ASP A 36 5.63 11.62 -6.08
C ASP A 36 4.67 10.47 -5.69
N VAL A 37 5.13 9.22 -5.72
CA VAL A 37 4.32 8.05 -5.37
C VAL A 37 4.20 7.88 -3.86
N LEU A 38 3.08 7.31 -3.43
CA LEU A 38 2.84 6.92 -2.04
C LEU A 38 2.60 5.41 -2.00
N PHE A 39 3.68 4.63 -1.84
CA PHE A 39 3.61 3.18 -1.68
C PHE A 39 3.97 2.81 -0.26
N GLU A 40 3.01 2.27 0.48
CA GLU A 40 3.13 2.14 1.93
C GLU A 40 2.75 0.76 2.45
N GLU A 41 3.43 0.31 3.51
CA GLU A 41 3.16 -0.95 4.20
C GLU A 41 3.07 -0.77 5.72
N HIS A 42 2.11 -1.44 6.37
CA HIS A 42 1.95 -1.40 7.82
C HIS A 42 1.31 -2.65 8.45
N GLY A 43 1.92 -3.14 9.53
CA GLY A 43 1.35 -4.25 10.29
C GLY A 43 1.19 -5.54 9.48
N ASN A 44 1.91 -5.68 8.37
CA ASN A 44 1.91 -6.89 7.55
C ASN A 44 2.73 -7.98 8.23
N SER A 45 2.36 -9.24 8.00
CA SER A 45 3.04 -10.42 8.55
C SER A 45 3.37 -11.44 7.46
N GLY A 46 4.04 -12.54 7.83
CA GLY A 46 4.44 -13.58 6.89
C GLY A 46 5.78 -13.30 6.19
N ALA A 47 6.28 -14.30 5.48
CA ALA A 47 7.63 -14.26 4.90
C ALA A 47 7.83 -13.13 3.86
N GLY A 48 6.77 -12.75 3.14
CA GLY A 48 6.80 -11.66 2.15
C GLY A 48 6.77 -10.26 2.76
N ALA A 49 6.44 -10.13 4.05
CA ALA A 49 6.42 -8.85 4.75
C ALA A 49 7.82 -8.38 5.17
N SER A 50 8.86 -9.18 4.88
CA SER A 50 10.26 -8.87 5.19
C SER A 50 11.06 -8.58 3.90
N GLY A 51 12.20 -7.93 4.04
CA GLY A 51 13.13 -7.62 2.94
C GLY A 51 13.49 -6.15 2.84
N THR A 52 14.48 -5.84 2.01
CA THR A 52 14.87 -4.46 1.71
C THR A 52 13.95 -3.90 0.64
N ARG A 53 12.96 -3.11 1.06
CA ARG A 53 12.02 -2.46 0.14
C ARG A 53 12.71 -1.47 -0.80
N ALA A 54 12.10 -1.23 -1.95
CA ALA A 54 12.51 -0.20 -2.89
C ALA A 54 12.59 1.16 -2.18
N SER A 55 13.56 2.00 -2.58
CA SER A 55 13.85 3.27 -1.88
C SER A 55 12.73 4.31 -1.94
N PHE A 56 11.75 4.11 -2.82
CA PHE A 56 10.55 4.94 -2.97
C PHE A 56 9.32 4.35 -2.24
N ALA A 57 9.50 3.26 -1.49
CA ALA A 57 8.47 2.72 -0.61
C ALA A 57 8.64 3.27 0.81
N HIS A 58 7.52 3.38 1.52
CA HIS A 58 7.42 4.00 2.82
C HIS A 58 6.79 3.04 3.83
N SER A 59 7.08 3.24 5.11
CA SER A 59 6.37 2.61 6.22
C SER A 59 5.80 3.68 7.11
N TYR A 60 4.66 3.39 7.75
CA TYR A 60 4.02 4.32 8.67
C TYR A 60 3.67 3.64 10.00
N SER A 61 3.40 4.45 11.02
CA SER A 61 3.11 3.99 12.39
C SER A 61 1.62 3.75 12.67
N THR A 62 0.71 4.29 11.85
CA THR A 62 -0.74 4.20 12.06
C THR A 62 -1.49 3.74 10.80
N PRO A 63 -2.33 2.69 10.86
CA PRO A 63 -3.10 2.19 9.72
C PRO A 63 -4.12 3.21 9.21
N TYR A 64 -4.35 3.22 7.89
CA TYR A 64 -5.50 3.91 7.31
C TYR A 64 -6.79 3.24 7.76
N THR A 65 -7.78 4.06 8.04
CA THR A 65 -9.13 3.62 8.39
C THR A 65 -10.04 3.69 7.17
N ILE A 66 -11.11 2.90 7.19
CA ILE A 66 -12.12 2.92 6.12
C ILE A 66 -12.74 4.32 6.00
N GLY A 67 -12.94 5.03 7.12
CA GLY A 67 -13.51 6.38 7.12
C GLY A 67 -12.62 7.44 6.49
N GLU A 68 -11.29 7.31 6.59
CA GLU A 68 -10.35 8.22 5.92
C GLU A 68 -10.35 8.03 4.39
N LEU A 69 -10.54 6.79 3.92
CA LEU A 69 -10.49 6.45 2.49
C LEU A 69 -11.85 6.61 1.78
N LEU A 70 -12.93 6.21 2.44
CA LEU A 70 -14.26 6.08 1.84
C LEU A 70 -15.26 7.12 2.39
N GLY A 71 -14.82 7.97 3.32
CA GLY A 71 -15.64 8.96 4.01
C GLY A 71 -16.30 8.41 5.28
N SER A 72 -16.58 9.30 6.23
CA SER A 72 -17.17 8.92 7.53
C SER A 72 -18.57 8.29 7.42
N ASN A 73 -19.26 8.53 6.30
CA ASN A 73 -20.57 7.96 6.00
C ASN A 73 -20.51 6.61 5.29
N TYR A 74 -19.35 5.96 5.14
CA TYR A 74 -19.23 4.72 4.35
C TYR A 74 -20.26 3.64 4.72
N LYS A 75 -20.63 3.56 6.00
CA LYS A 75 -21.63 2.62 6.54
C LYS A 75 -23.04 2.81 5.98
N THR A 76 -23.33 3.90 5.26
CA THR A 76 -24.66 4.13 4.64
C THR A 76 -24.81 3.50 3.28
N TRP A 77 -23.73 3.04 2.65
CA TRP A 77 -23.75 2.52 1.27
C TRP A 77 -22.98 1.21 1.08
N VAL A 78 -22.09 0.84 2.02
CA VAL A 78 -21.51 -0.51 2.04
C VAL A 78 -22.50 -1.52 2.63
N ASP A 79 -22.39 -2.77 2.22
CA ASP A 79 -23.02 -3.88 2.94
C ASP A 79 -22.32 -4.08 4.29
N THR A 80 -23.01 -3.75 5.38
CA THR A 80 -22.43 -3.80 6.73
C THR A 80 -22.23 -5.22 7.26
N SER A 81 -22.80 -6.24 6.60
CA SER A 81 -22.62 -7.65 7.01
C SER A 81 -21.18 -8.16 6.81
N TYR A 82 -20.36 -7.44 6.04
CA TYR A 82 -18.96 -7.78 5.75
C TYR A 82 -17.93 -6.90 6.47
N LEU A 83 -18.34 -6.10 7.48
CA LEU A 83 -17.43 -5.22 8.22
C LEU A 83 -16.78 -5.88 9.46
N SER A 84 -16.96 -7.19 9.66
CA SER A 84 -16.47 -7.94 10.82
C SER A 84 -16.10 -9.37 10.48
#